data_AF-A0A0A1STV7-F1
#
_entry.id   AF-A0A0A1STV7-F1
#
_cell.length_a   1.000
_cell.length_b   1.000
_cell.length_c   1.000
_cell.angle_alpha   90.00
_cell.angle_beta   90.00
_cell.angle_gamma   90.00
#
_symmetry.space_group_name_H-M   'P 1'
#
loop_
_entity.id
_entity.type
_entity.pdbx_description
1 polymer ?
#
loop_
_entity_poly.entity_id
_entity_poly.type
_entity_poly.pdbx_seq_one_letter_code
_entity_poly.pdbx_strand_id
1 'polypeptide(L)'
;MAEHVDLIVPGTSMLQMKGDEAPAALPSTARPAYLKPSEKSDVFQSRSAAADPPFPDRVTPSCIKAMYGIPDAPSNPNPNNMIGIYEGNNSFLKLDDLDLFYNNTNVGIPLGHGPIVDYINYYTGKPTGTGYEPEVSLDLHMAYPIIYPQQIHLFNMNNTHCQLYDEFLDAIDGSFCQGDDPSVDTPGGSHVCGAYKPTNVFSFSYSVSEKAWSAPYQTRQCNEWMKLGLQDVSVFHAAGDTGVASPPFGICEGKDNKEIFGPISLVGCPYTTAVGATELPTGKTAGDEEQAAIIHYSGGGGFSDIFPRLDYQNAAVSSFFTNHTPPFPSYNATETGIPDLGSQGLFNRAGRAYPDISADRLAAGKKPVGFVNPALYKNPAMFNDITLGGMLKTRPYTCNNQSFDTAPGWDPVTGLGTPRYPDMSKYFLSL
;
A
#
# COMPACT_ATOMS: atom_id res chain seq x y z
N MET A 1 -12.31 -33.27 1.90
CA MET A 1 -10.93 -32.77 1.59
C MET A 1 -10.93 -31.30 1.22
N ALA A 2 -11.76 -30.84 0.27
CA ALA A 2 -11.88 -29.40 -0.04
C ALA A 2 -12.29 -28.53 1.17
N GLU A 3 -12.99 -29.10 2.15
CA GLU A 3 -13.37 -28.41 3.40
C GLU A 3 -12.25 -28.29 4.45
N HIS A 4 -11.07 -28.85 4.18
CA HIS A 4 -9.95 -28.96 5.13
C HIS A 4 -8.59 -28.55 4.53
N VAL A 5 -8.58 -28.03 3.30
CA VAL A 5 -7.35 -27.74 2.56
C VAL A 5 -7.45 -26.34 1.96
N ASP A 6 -6.64 -25.42 2.49
CA ASP A 6 -6.62 -24.00 2.06
C ASP A 6 -5.92 -23.82 0.71
N LEU A 7 -4.85 -24.57 0.47
CA LEU A 7 -4.05 -24.52 -0.75
C LEU A 7 -3.54 -25.93 -1.07
N ILE A 8 -3.60 -26.32 -2.36
CA ILE A 8 -2.96 -27.54 -2.86
C ILE A 8 -1.78 -27.15 -3.70
N VAL A 9 -0.62 -27.56 -3.22
CA VAL A 9 0.67 -27.33 -3.84
C VAL A 9 1.08 -28.56 -4.67
N PRO A 10 1.55 -28.42 -5.92
CA PRO A 10 2.11 -29.54 -6.66
C PRO A 10 3.43 -30.03 -6.04
N GLY A 11 3.39 -31.13 -5.30
CA GLY A 11 4.55 -31.77 -4.68
C GLY A 11 5.43 -32.58 -5.64
N THR A 12 5.64 -32.15 -6.89
CA THR A 12 6.57 -32.86 -7.79
C THR A 12 7.99 -32.32 -7.62
N SER A 13 8.76 -32.97 -6.75
CA SER A 13 10.22 -32.97 -6.84
C SER A 13 10.60 -33.48 -8.23
N MET A 14 10.95 -32.57 -9.14
CA MET A 14 11.45 -32.94 -10.46
C MET A 14 12.89 -33.43 -10.27
N LEU A 15 13.07 -34.75 -10.36
CA LEU A 15 14.37 -35.39 -10.57
C LEU A 15 15.15 -34.60 -11.64
N GLN A 16 16.40 -34.22 -11.34
CA GLN A 16 17.34 -33.65 -12.31
C GLN A 16 17.42 -34.56 -13.54
N MET A 17 16.77 -34.17 -14.63
CA MET A 17 17.04 -34.75 -15.94
C MET A 17 18.25 -34.03 -16.55
N LYS A 18 19.26 -34.83 -16.89
CA LYS A 18 20.48 -34.42 -17.58
C LYS A 18 20.08 -33.83 -18.94
N GLY A 19 20.65 -32.66 -19.25
CA GLY A 19 20.18 -31.80 -20.32
C GLY A 19 20.28 -32.37 -21.73
N ASP A 20 19.31 -32.00 -22.54
CA ASP A 20 19.37 -32.00 -23.99
C ASP A 20 19.08 -30.58 -24.51
N GLU A 21 19.63 -30.30 -25.70
CA GLU A 21 19.98 -28.99 -26.27
C GLU A 21 18.88 -27.92 -26.26
N ALA A 22 19.30 -26.68 -25.97
CA ALA A 22 18.45 -25.50 -25.97
C ALA A 22 17.86 -25.22 -27.36
N PRO A 23 16.53 -25.00 -27.49
CA PRO A 23 15.96 -24.52 -28.74
C PRO A 23 16.39 -23.06 -29.00
N ALA A 24 16.57 -22.74 -30.28
CA ALA A 24 17.14 -21.50 -30.78
C ALA A 24 16.47 -20.23 -30.23
N ALA A 25 17.31 -19.25 -29.90
CA ALA A 25 16.91 -17.95 -29.36
C ALA A 25 15.89 -17.23 -30.26
N LEU A 26 14.77 -16.81 -29.65
CA LEU A 26 13.85 -15.85 -30.27
C LEU A 26 14.58 -14.51 -30.47
N PRO A 27 14.34 -13.80 -31.59
CA PRO A 27 15.05 -12.58 -31.91
C PRO A 27 14.76 -11.48 -30.88
N SER A 28 15.84 -10.92 -30.34
CA SER A 28 15.84 -9.77 -29.44
C SER A 28 15.14 -8.58 -30.14
N THR A 29 13.87 -8.36 -29.82
CA THR A 29 13.26 -7.05 -30.02
C THR A 29 13.59 -6.24 -28.77
N ALA A 30 14.19 -5.07 -29.00
CA ALA A 30 14.82 -4.23 -28.00
C ALA A 30 13.94 -4.05 -26.76
N ARG A 31 14.47 -4.39 -25.59
CA ARG A 31 13.93 -3.97 -24.30
C ARG A 31 13.79 -2.43 -24.36
N PRO A 32 12.58 -1.86 -24.28
CA PRO A 32 12.45 -0.42 -24.14
C PRO A 32 13.12 -0.03 -22.83
N ALA A 33 13.97 1.00 -22.90
CA ALA A 33 14.72 1.50 -21.75
C ALA A 33 13.78 1.80 -20.59
N TYR A 34 14.17 1.37 -19.39
CA TYR A 34 13.64 1.90 -18.14
C TYR A 34 13.56 3.42 -18.27
N LEU A 35 12.38 3.99 -18.05
CA LEU A 35 12.30 5.39 -17.66
C LEU A 35 13.04 5.48 -16.33
N LYS A 36 14.31 5.87 -16.40
CA LYS A 36 15.04 6.33 -15.24
C LYS A 36 14.14 7.37 -14.55
N PRO A 37 13.89 7.26 -13.24
CA PRO A 37 13.45 8.41 -12.46
C PRO A 37 14.37 9.57 -12.84
N SER A 38 13.81 10.76 -13.09
CA SER A 38 14.57 11.87 -13.66
C SER A 38 15.93 12.00 -12.96
N GLU A 39 17.03 11.96 -13.72
CA GLU A 39 18.38 12.33 -13.26
C GLU A 39 18.44 13.85 -12.98
N LYS A 40 17.55 14.34 -12.11
CA LYS A 40 17.73 15.59 -11.39
C LYS A 40 17.88 15.24 -9.92
N SER A 41 19.04 14.67 -9.62
CA SER A 41 19.60 14.46 -8.29
C SER A 41 19.96 15.79 -7.61
N ASP A 42 19.01 16.72 -7.52
CA ASP A 42 19.14 17.93 -6.70
C ASP A 42 18.31 17.81 -5.40
N VAL A 43 17.87 16.60 -5.06
CA VAL A 43 16.85 16.39 -4.00
C VAL A 43 17.41 16.69 -2.61
N PHE A 44 18.72 16.60 -2.35
CA PHE A 44 19.30 17.05 -1.06
C PHE A 44 20.75 17.55 -1.21
N GLN A 45 20.99 18.57 -2.05
CA GLN A 45 22.19 19.40 -1.83
C GLN A 45 21.98 20.20 -0.53
N SER A 46 23.00 20.32 0.32
CA SER A 46 22.94 21.09 1.57
C SER A 46 22.46 22.52 1.27
N ARG A 47 21.19 22.79 1.55
CA ARG A 47 20.66 24.14 1.46
C ARG A 47 20.86 24.80 2.83
N SER A 48 21.35 26.03 2.81
CA SER A 48 21.27 26.90 3.97
C SER A 48 19.80 26.97 4.43
N ALA A 49 19.59 27.15 5.74
CA ALA A 49 18.29 27.23 6.41
C ALA A 49 17.38 28.35 5.87
N ALA A 50 16.93 28.21 4.63
CA ALA A 50 15.92 29.03 4.01
C ALA A 50 14.56 28.51 4.47
N ALA A 51 13.61 29.43 4.68
CA ALA A 51 12.22 29.13 5.00
C ALA A 51 11.66 28.06 4.05
N ASP A 52 10.79 27.20 4.58
CA ASP A 52 10.08 26.18 3.81
C ASP A 52 9.55 26.79 2.50
N PRO A 53 9.74 26.12 1.34
CA PRO A 53 9.25 26.62 0.07
C PRO A 53 7.73 26.85 0.14
N PRO A 54 7.20 27.80 -0.64
CA PRO A 54 5.77 28.07 -0.63
C PRO A 54 4.99 26.82 -1.03
N PHE A 55 4.05 26.48 -0.17
CA PHE A 55 3.12 25.39 -0.37
C PHE A 55 2.17 25.72 -1.55
N PRO A 56 1.83 24.77 -2.44
CA PRO A 56 2.01 23.32 -2.35
C PRO A 56 3.20 22.75 -3.16
N ASP A 57 4.18 23.57 -3.55
CA ASP A 57 5.26 23.12 -4.46
C ASP A 57 6.15 22.01 -3.87
N ARG A 58 6.11 21.81 -2.54
CA ARG A 58 6.63 20.63 -1.84
C ARG A 58 5.76 20.29 -0.64
N VAL A 59 5.48 19.00 -0.47
CA VAL A 59 4.81 18.46 0.72
C VAL A 59 5.87 18.09 1.75
N THR A 60 5.85 18.73 2.91
CA THR A 60 6.73 18.43 4.06
C THR A 60 5.92 17.83 5.21
N PRO A 61 6.55 17.21 6.22
CA PRO A 61 5.81 16.74 7.39
C PRO A 61 5.02 17.84 8.12
N SER A 62 5.54 19.08 8.19
CA SER A 62 4.82 20.20 8.78
C SER A 62 3.56 20.56 7.99
N CYS A 63 3.63 20.47 6.66
CA CYS A 63 2.48 20.61 5.77
C CYS A 63 1.38 19.59 6.09
N ILE A 64 1.74 18.31 6.23
CA ILE A 64 0.74 17.28 6.51
C ILE A 64 0.07 17.50 7.86
N LYS A 65 0.87 17.83 8.89
CA LYS A 65 0.33 18.11 10.23
C LYS A 65 -0.65 19.28 10.19
N ALA A 66 -0.36 20.30 9.39
CA ALA A 66 -1.27 21.43 9.17
C ALA A 66 -2.54 21.03 8.41
N MET A 67 -2.42 20.24 7.33
CA MET A 67 -3.57 19.80 6.52
C MET A 67 -4.59 18.99 7.34
N TYR A 68 -4.11 18.10 8.20
CA TYR A 68 -5.00 17.19 8.94
C TYR A 68 -5.17 17.50 10.41
N GLY A 69 -4.59 18.62 10.89
CA GLY A 69 -4.69 19.04 12.29
C GLY A 69 -4.01 18.06 13.25
N ILE A 70 -2.90 17.46 12.83
CA ILE A 70 -2.13 16.50 13.63
C ILE A 70 -1.30 17.27 14.67
N PRO A 71 -1.46 17.01 15.97
CA PRO A 71 -0.70 17.67 17.01
C PRO A 71 0.76 17.19 17.01
N ASP A 72 1.61 17.89 17.75
CA ASP A 72 2.91 17.36 18.12
C ASP A 72 2.77 16.08 18.92
N ALA A 73 3.65 15.11 18.65
CA ALA A 73 3.68 13.87 19.38
C ALA A 73 4.06 14.13 20.86
N PRO A 74 3.49 13.35 21.80
CA PRO A 74 3.83 13.50 23.21
C PRO A 74 5.33 13.26 23.46
N SER A 75 5.95 14.06 24.31
CA SER A 75 7.37 13.90 24.67
C SER A 75 7.71 12.57 25.35
N ASN A 76 6.69 11.86 25.86
CA ASN A 76 6.82 10.57 26.54
C ASN A 76 6.25 9.47 25.64
N PRO A 77 7.08 8.75 24.88
CA PRO A 77 6.59 7.71 23.99
C PRO A 77 6.09 6.51 24.80
N ASN A 78 5.09 5.81 24.27
CA ASN A 78 4.62 4.57 24.88
C ASN A 78 5.46 3.41 24.32
N PRO A 79 6.26 2.70 25.13
CA PRO A 79 7.12 1.62 24.64
C PRO A 79 6.33 0.43 24.06
N ASN A 80 5.03 0.34 24.34
CA ASN A 80 4.13 -0.70 23.81
C ASN A 80 3.29 -0.21 22.62
N ASN A 81 3.62 0.95 22.04
CA ASN A 81 2.97 1.48 20.85
C ASN A 81 4.02 1.67 19.75
N MET A 82 4.01 0.89 18.70
CA MET A 82 5.01 0.98 17.62
C MET A 82 4.35 0.85 16.26
N ILE A 83 4.90 1.60 15.30
CA ILE A 83 4.60 1.43 13.89
C ILE A 83 5.64 0.46 13.32
N GLY A 84 5.17 -0.64 12.75
CA GLY A 84 5.92 -1.53 11.89
C GLY A 84 5.88 -1.03 10.45
N ILE A 85 7.03 -0.85 9.83
CA ILE A 85 7.15 -0.53 8.40
C ILE A 85 7.83 -1.71 7.72
N TYR A 86 7.22 -2.19 6.63
CA TYR A 86 7.75 -3.28 5.83
C TYR A 86 8.58 -2.73 4.67
N GLU A 87 9.78 -3.27 4.49
CA GLU A 87 10.68 -2.92 3.38
C GLU A 87 11.17 -4.20 2.68
N GLY A 88 10.75 -4.38 1.43
CA GLY A 88 11.14 -5.53 0.61
C GLY A 88 12.12 -5.16 -0.51
N ASN A 89 12.38 -6.11 -1.40
CA ASN A 89 13.13 -5.90 -2.65
C ASN A 89 14.52 -5.26 -2.48
N ASN A 90 15.23 -5.58 -1.39
CA ASN A 90 16.54 -5.02 -1.08
C ASN A 90 16.53 -3.48 -0.91
N SER A 91 15.40 -2.88 -0.52
CA SER A 91 15.39 -1.50 -0.04
C SER A 91 15.91 -1.45 1.40
N PHE A 92 17.02 -0.74 1.60
CA PHE A 92 17.77 -0.72 2.86
C PHE A 92 17.81 0.66 3.49
N LEU A 93 17.59 0.72 4.81
CA LEU A 93 17.82 1.93 5.58
C LEU A 93 19.26 2.42 5.41
N LYS A 94 19.38 3.72 5.14
CA LYS A 94 20.60 4.50 5.30
C LYS A 94 20.42 5.57 6.34
N LEU A 95 21.09 5.39 7.48
CA LEU A 95 20.99 6.34 8.58
C LEU A 95 21.52 7.72 8.18
N ASP A 96 22.56 7.79 7.33
CA ASP A 96 23.09 9.05 6.83
C ASP A 96 22.07 9.85 6.00
N ASP A 97 21.24 9.18 5.18
CA ASP A 97 20.20 9.85 4.38
C ASP A 97 19.08 10.38 5.30
N LEU A 98 18.73 9.63 6.34
CA LEU A 98 17.77 10.03 7.37
C LEU A 98 18.29 11.23 8.21
N ASP A 99 19.56 11.21 8.59
CA ASP A 99 20.23 12.32 9.29
C ASP A 99 20.32 13.57 8.43
N LEU A 100 20.61 13.42 7.13
CA LEU A 100 20.58 14.52 6.17
C LEU A 100 19.18 15.11 6.08
N PHE A 101 18.13 14.28 6.05
CA PHE A 101 16.76 14.75 6.08
C PHE A 101 16.44 15.51 7.38
N TYR A 102 16.80 14.97 8.55
CA TYR A 102 16.57 15.64 9.83
C TYR A 102 17.22 17.01 9.92
N ASN A 103 18.46 17.12 9.45
CA ASN A 103 19.20 18.37 9.44
C ASN A 103 18.61 19.38 8.43
N ASN A 104 18.26 18.92 7.21
CA ASN A 104 17.74 19.79 6.16
C ASN A 104 16.30 20.29 6.42
N THR A 105 15.50 19.52 7.17
CA THR A 105 14.11 19.88 7.51
C THR A 105 13.94 20.45 8.91
N ASN A 106 15.02 20.45 9.72
CA ASN A 106 15.03 20.98 11.08
C ASN A 106 13.89 20.44 11.97
N VAL A 107 13.56 19.15 11.83
CA VAL A 107 12.46 18.48 12.55
C VAL A 107 12.76 18.20 14.03
N GLY A 108 13.94 18.57 14.52
CA GLY A 108 14.30 18.46 15.94
C GLY A 108 14.57 17.03 16.42
N ILE A 109 14.81 16.08 15.51
CA ILE A 109 15.17 14.69 15.82
C ILE A 109 16.70 14.58 15.93
N PRO A 110 17.24 13.91 16.97
CA PRO A 110 18.69 13.73 17.11
C PRO A 110 19.30 12.95 15.94
N LEU A 111 20.46 13.40 15.47
CA LEU A 111 21.24 12.65 14.48
C LEU A 111 21.65 11.29 15.05
N GLY A 112 21.65 10.27 14.20
CA GLY A 112 21.85 8.88 14.56
C GLY A 112 20.60 8.19 15.13
N HIS A 113 19.47 8.89 15.26
CA HIS A 113 18.20 8.27 15.61
C HIS A 113 17.64 7.51 14.40
N GLY A 114 17.30 6.25 14.59
CA GLY A 114 16.75 5.40 13.53
C GLY A 114 15.88 4.27 14.08
N PRO A 115 15.26 3.47 13.19
CA PRO A 115 14.33 2.44 13.59
C PRO A 115 15.04 1.26 14.24
N ILE A 116 14.27 0.44 14.97
CA ILE A 116 14.70 -0.91 15.31
C ILE A 116 14.55 -1.73 14.04
N VAL A 117 15.61 -2.37 13.55
CA VAL A 117 15.59 -3.09 12.28
C VAL A 117 15.65 -4.59 12.51
N ASP A 118 14.64 -5.29 12.03
CA ASP A 118 14.62 -6.75 11.92
C ASP A 118 14.92 -7.16 10.49
N TYR A 119 15.96 -7.98 10.32
CA TYR A 119 16.36 -8.52 9.02
C TYR A 119 15.80 -9.93 8.88
N ILE A 120 14.78 -10.09 8.05
CA ILE A 120 14.10 -11.37 7.83
C ILE A 120 14.75 -12.06 6.62
N ASN A 121 15.06 -13.35 6.79
CA ASN A 121 15.70 -14.20 5.77
C ASN A 121 17.10 -13.75 5.29
N TYR A 122 17.83 -12.94 6.08
CA TYR A 122 19.23 -12.55 5.83
C TYR A 122 20.23 -13.48 6.55
N TYR A 123 20.55 -14.63 5.94
CA TYR A 123 21.41 -15.65 6.56
C TYR A 123 22.91 -15.38 6.51
N THR A 124 23.35 -14.49 5.61
CA THR A 124 24.77 -14.15 5.42
C THR A 124 25.20 -12.91 6.20
N GLY A 125 24.31 -12.36 7.04
CA GLY A 125 24.54 -11.17 7.85
C GLY A 125 23.78 -9.95 7.33
N LYS A 126 23.97 -8.81 8.01
CA LYS A 126 23.28 -7.56 7.67
C LYS A 126 23.68 -7.11 6.26
N PRO A 127 22.72 -6.81 5.38
CA PRO A 127 23.01 -6.29 4.06
C PRO A 127 23.68 -4.91 4.17
N THR A 128 24.71 -4.67 3.36
CA THR A 128 25.32 -3.35 3.20
C THR A 128 24.72 -2.70 1.95
N GLY A 129 23.72 -1.83 2.13
CA GLY A 129 23.13 -1.10 1.01
C GLY A 129 24.16 -0.18 0.35
N THR A 130 24.25 -0.24 -0.98
CA THR A 130 25.03 0.70 -1.79
C THR A 130 24.09 1.39 -2.77
N GLY A 131 23.96 2.73 -2.72
CA GLY A 131 22.98 3.49 -3.51
C GLY A 131 21.75 3.97 -2.73
N TYR A 132 21.18 5.10 -3.16
CA TYR A 132 20.00 5.72 -2.52
C TYR A 132 18.74 4.87 -2.73
N GLU A 133 18.00 4.60 -1.66
CA GLU A 133 16.79 3.77 -1.67
C GLU A 133 15.55 4.65 -1.41
N PRO A 134 14.73 4.96 -2.43
CA PRO A 134 13.68 5.96 -2.30
C PRO A 134 12.52 5.55 -1.39
N GLU A 135 12.16 4.26 -1.36
CA GLU A 135 10.97 3.77 -0.64
C GLU A 135 11.13 3.89 0.88
N VAL A 136 12.11 3.16 1.44
CA VAL A 136 12.47 3.24 2.86
C VAL A 136 12.81 4.65 3.33
N SER A 137 13.42 5.47 2.47
CA SER A 137 13.71 6.86 2.79
C SER A 137 12.39 7.64 2.92
N LEU A 138 11.49 7.54 1.94
CA LEU A 138 10.19 8.21 1.97
C LEU A 138 9.38 7.78 3.20
N ASP A 139 9.36 6.49 3.50
CA ASP A 139 8.63 5.92 4.61
C ASP A 139 9.08 6.48 5.96
N LEU A 140 10.38 6.54 6.19
CA LEU A 140 10.95 7.05 7.43
C LEU A 140 10.94 8.58 7.49
N HIS A 141 11.20 9.28 6.38
CA HIS A 141 11.19 10.75 6.30
C HIS A 141 9.81 11.33 6.62
N MET A 142 8.74 10.61 6.26
CA MET A 142 7.39 11.08 6.54
C MET A 142 6.86 10.60 7.88
N ALA A 143 7.21 9.40 8.35
CA ALA A 143 6.71 8.88 9.62
C ALA A 143 7.38 9.57 10.83
N TYR A 144 8.71 9.65 10.87
CA TYR A 144 9.43 10.09 12.07
C TYR A 144 9.07 11.50 12.55
N PRO A 145 9.05 12.55 11.69
CA PRO A 145 8.74 13.90 12.13
C PRO A 145 7.34 14.07 12.73
N ILE A 146 6.45 13.11 12.47
CA ILE A 146 5.08 13.13 12.98
C ILE A 146 5.00 12.35 14.30
N ILE A 147 5.70 11.22 14.41
CA ILE A 147 5.53 10.30 15.54
C ILE A 147 6.59 10.49 16.64
N TYR A 148 7.75 11.07 16.34
CA TYR A 148 8.88 11.15 17.25
C TYR A 148 8.48 11.87 18.55
N PRO A 149 8.83 11.33 19.75
CA PRO A 149 9.83 10.28 20.03
C PRO A 149 9.32 8.83 20.02
N GLN A 150 8.14 8.54 19.45
CA GLN A 150 7.67 7.16 19.32
C GLN A 150 8.57 6.36 18.37
N GLN A 151 8.88 5.11 18.73
CA GLN A 151 9.79 4.26 17.97
C GLN A 151 9.10 3.58 16.77
N ILE A 152 9.85 3.45 15.67
CA ILE A 152 9.50 2.65 14.49
C ILE A 152 10.26 1.32 14.53
N HIS A 153 9.57 0.26 14.13
CA HIS A 153 10.15 -1.04 13.85
C HIS A 153 10.17 -1.26 12.34
N LEU A 154 11.34 -1.46 11.75
CA LEU A 154 11.53 -1.70 10.32
C LEU A 154 11.74 -3.19 10.08
N PHE A 155 10.82 -3.81 9.34
CA PHE A 155 10.87 -5.21 8.93
C PHE A 155 11.45 -5.29 7.52
N ASN A 156 12.74 -5.59 7.43
CA ASN A 156 13.45 -5.59 6.17
C ASN A 156 13.59 -7.02 5.64
N MET A 157 13.06 -7.24 4.45
CA MET A 157 12.91 -8.58 3.87
C MET A 157 13.94 -8.86 2.79
N ASN A 158 14.52 -10.07 2.86
CA ASN A 158 15.31 -10.62 1.77
C ASN A 158 14.44 -11.36 0.75
N ASN A 159 13.51 -10.64 0.12
CA ASN A 159 12.61 -11.20 -0.89
C ASN A 159 12.78 -10.60 -2.28
N THR A 160 12.19 -11.30 -3.24
CA THR A 160 11.96 -10.80 -4.59
C THR A 160 10.48 -10.38 -4.73
N HIS A 161 10.18 -9.56 -5.74
CA HIS A 161 8.82 -9.11 -6.03
C HIS A 161 7.78 -10.23 -6.20
N CYS A 162 8.21 -11.46 -6.48
CA CYS A 162 7.29 -12.58 -6.64
C CYS A 162 6.73 -13.10 -5.31
N GLN A 163 7.39 -12.84 -4.17
CA GLN A 163 7.15 -13.44 -2.84
C GLN A 163 6.74 -12.41 -1.80
N LEU A 164 5.91 -11.46 -2.21
CA LEU A 164 5.52 -10.38 -1.34
C LEU A 164 4.72 -10.96 -0.15
N TYR A 165 5.12 -10.57 1.06
CA TYR A 165 4.45 -10.79 2.34
C TYR A 165 4.46 -12.17 2.96
N ASP A 166 4.54 -13.28 2.22
CA ASP A 166 4.52 -14.61 2.85
C ASP A 166 5.66 -14.78 3.85
N GLU A 167 6.88 -14.39 3.49
CA GLU A 167 8.03 -14.42 4.41
C GLU A 167 7.84 -13.51 5.64
N PHE A 168 7.11 -12.40 5.48
CA PHE A 168 6.80 -11.51 6.60
C PHE A 168 5.75 -12.15 7.50
N LEU A 169 4.71 -12.73 6.92
CA LEU A 169 3.65 -13.43 7.63
C LEU A 169 4.20 -14.66 8.36
N ASP A 170 5.11 -15.41 7.75
CA ASP A 170 5.91 -16.46 8.39
C ASP A 170 6.62 -15.95 9.64
N ALA A 171 7.31 -14.82 9.50
CA ALA A 171 8.13 -14.24 10.56
C ALA A 171 7.30 -13.73 11.74
N ILE A 172 6.05 -13.33 11.49
CA ILE A 172 5.10 -12.84 12.49
C ILE A 172 4.26 -13.97 13.10
N ASP A 173 3.77 -14.90 12.29
CA ASP A 173 2.95 -16.03 12.69
C ASP A 173 3.54 -17.36 12.21
N GLY A 174 4.24 -18.04 13.12
CA GLY A 174 4.87 -19.32 12.80
C GLY A 174 3.90 -20.45 12.42
N SER A 175 2.58 -20.29 12.63
CA SER A 175 1.59 -21.25 12.12
C SER A 175 1.36 -21.10 10.61
N PHE A 176 1.74 -19.97 10.01
CA PHE A 176 1.62 -19.71 8.58
C PHE A 176 2.66 -20.47 7.75
N CYS A 177 3.88 -20.66 8.28
CA CYS A 177 5.08 -21.28 7.68
C CYS A 177 4.98 -22.67 7.02
N GLN A 178 3.81 -23.30 7.00
CA GLN A 178 3.63 -24.64 6.42
C GLN A 178 2.76 -24.61 5.17
N GLY A 179 2.52 -23.41 4.60
CA GLY A 179 1.48 -23.15 3.59
C GLY A 179 1.98 -22.69 2.22
N ASP A 180 3.28 -22.74 1.96
CA ASP A 180 3.91 -22.05 0.82
C ASP A 180 3.57 -22.67 -0.53
N ASP A 181 3.28 -21.82 -1.51
CA ASP A 181 3.09 -22.20 -2.91
C ASP A 181 4.45 -22.21 -3.64
N PRO A 182 5.05 -23.37 -4.00
CA PRO A 182 6.36 -23.44 -4.65
C PRO A 182 6.36 -22.90 -6.08
N SER A 183 5.20 -22.52 -6.64
CA SER A 183 5.13 -21.77 -7.89
C SER A 183 5.37 -20.27 -7.70
N VAL A 184 5.24 -19.77 -6.47
CA VAL A 184 5.43 -18.37 -6.07
C VAL A 184 6.62 -18.24 -5.12
N ASP A 185 6.65 -19.07 -4.08
CA ASP A 185 7.61 -19.13 -2.98
C ASP A 185 8.88 -19.91 -3.34
N THR A 186 10.02 -19.45 -2.82
CA THR A 186 11.34 -20.00 -3.20
C THR A 186 11.46 -21.41 -2.61
N PRO A 187 11.60 -22.46 -3.45
CA PRO A 187 11.72 -23.81 -2.92
C PRO A 187 13.00 -23.98 -2.09
N GLY A 188 12.86 -24.38 -0.83
CA GLY A 188 13.99 -24.69 0.05
C GLY A 188 14.69 -23.48 0.68
N GLY A 189 14.04 -22.32 0.71
CA GLY A 189 14.44 -21.22 1.60
C GLY A 189 14.42 -21.69 3.05
N SER A 190 15.36 -21.22 3.87
CA SER A 190 15.14 -21.25 5.31
C SER A 190 14.01 -20.24 5.58
N HIS A 191 13.05 -20.59 6.44
CA HIS A 191 11.98 -19.70 6.86
C HIS A 191 12.27 -19.21 8.27
N VAL A 192 12.12 -17.90 8.50
CA VAL A 192 12.06 -17.37 9.86
C VAL A 192 10.61 -17.47 10.31
N CYS A 193 10.30 -18.37 11.24
CA CYS A 193 8.92 -18.68 11.64
C CYS A 193 8.58 -18.18 13.04
N GLY A 194 7.61 -17.27 13.15
CA GLY A 194 7.10 -16.74 14.42
C GLY A 194 8.18 -16.11 15.30
N ALA A 195 9.21 -15.53 14.69
CA ALA A 195 10.36 -14.99 15.40
C ALA A 195 10.09 -13.59 15.98
N TYR A 196 9.14 -12.86 15.40
CA TYR A 196 8.87 -11.47 15.75
C TYR A 196 7.43 -11.29 16.22
N LYS A 197 7.26 -10.36 17.17
CA LYS A 197 5.92 -9.99 17.64
C LYS A 197 5.32 -8.94 16.71
N PRO A 198 4.00 -9.01 16.43
CA PRO A 198 3.31 -7.93 15.75
C PRO A 198 3.54 -6.59 16.44
N THR A 199 3.72 -5.54 15.63
CA THR A 199 3.58 -4.16 16.11
C THR A 199 2.10 -3.79 16.17
N ASN A 200 1.81 -2.59 16.66
CA ASN A 200 0.46 -2.09 16.84
C ASN A 200 -0.18 -1.65 15.52
N VAL A 201 0.64 -1.13 14.62
CA VAL A 201 0.23 -0.60 13.32
C VAL A 201 1.26 -1.06 12.30
N PHE A 202 0.84 -1.68 11.22
CA PHE A 202 1.70 -1.97 10.08
C PHE A 202 1.39 -1.07 8.89
N SER A 203 2.44 -0.59 8.23
CA SER A 203 2.40 0.16 6.98
C SER A 203 3.13 -0.60 5.88
N PHE A 204 2.45 -0.79 4.74
CA PHE A 204 2.96 -1.50 3.59
C PHE A 204 2.79 -0.66 2.31
N SER A 205 3.89 -0.39 1.62
CA SER A 205 3.94 0.46 0.42
C SER A 205 4.25 -0.32 -0.87
N TYR A 206 4.04 -1.64 -0.84
CA TYR A 206 4.26 -2.52 -1.99
C TYR A 206 2.95 -3.17 -2.43
N SER A 207 2.88 -3.59 -3.69
CA SER A 207 1.78 -4.39 -4.22
C SER A 207 2.17 -4.95 -5.58
N VAL A 208 1.42 -5.94 -6.04
CA VAL A 208 1.44 -6.45 -7.41
C VAL A 208 0.01 -6.47 -7.94
N SER A 209 -0.19 -6.76 -9.22
CA SER A 209 -1.53 -7.06 -9.75
C SER A 209 -2.20 -8.17 -8.93
N GLU A 210 -3.49 -8.03 -8.65
CA GLU A 210 -4.29 -9.08 -8.01
C GLU A 210 -4.33 -10.36 -8.88
N LYS A 211 -4.04 -10.26 -10.18
CA LYS A 211 -3.85 -11.40 -11.09
C LYS A 211 -2.49 -12.08 -11.00
N ALA A 212 -1.52 -11.48 -10.30
CA ALA A 212 -0.19 -12.06 -10.17
C ALA A 212 -0.22 -13.42 -9.45
N TRP A 213 -1.20 -13.64 -8.57
CA TRP A 213 -1.30 -14.84 -7.75
C TRP A 213 -2.70 -15.45 -7.78
N SER A 214 -2.80 -16.71 -7.38
CA SER A 214 -4.08 -17.41 -7.29
C SER A 214 -4.97 -16.81 -6.19
N ALA A 215 -6.29 -16.91 -6.35
CA ALA A 215 -7.23 -16.49 -5.33
C ALA A 215 -7.09 -17.24 -3.99
N PRO A 216 -6.83 -18.57 -3.96
CA PRO A 216 -6.54 -19.28 -2.71
C PRO A 216 -5.29 -18.73 -2.00
N TYR A 217 -4.21 -18.45 -2.73
CA TYR A 217 -2.97 -17.91 -2.17
C TYR A 217 -3.22 -16.56 -1.48
N GLN A 218 -3.88 -15.64 -2.18
CA GLN A 218 -4.22 -14.32 -1.62
C GLN A 218 -5.24 -14.41 -0.49
N THR A 219 -6.21 -15.34 -0.57
CA THR A 219 -7.17 -15.58 0.52
C THR A 219 -6.48 -16.07 1.78
N ARG A 220 -5.48 -16.94 1.62
CA ARG A 220 -4.67 -17.45 2.73
C ARG A 220 -3.87 -16.32 3.38
N GLN A 221 -3.19 -15.46 2.63
CA GLN A 221 -2.57 -14.25 3.18
C GLN A 221 -3.60 -13.34 3.87
N CYS A 222 -4.76 -13.16 3.26
CA CYS A 222 -5.82 -12.31 3.81
C CYS A 222 -6.35 -12.77 5.17
N ASN A 223 -6.37 -14.08 5.41
CA ASN A 223 -6.70 -14.63 6.72
C ASN A 223 -5.64 -14.31 7.79
N GLU A 224 -4.37 -14.13 7.42
CA GLU A 224 -3.33 -13.69 8.36
C GLU A 224 -3.56 -12.24 8.81
N TRP A 225 -3.91 -11.36 7.87
CA TRP A 225 -4.28 -9.98 8.19
C TRP A 225 -5.53 -9.94 9.08
N MET A 226 -6.49 -10.84 8.87
CA MET A 226 -7.64 -11.00 9.78
C MET A 226 -7.20 -11.39 11.20
N LYS A 227 -6.29 -12.36 11.34
CA LYS A 227 -5.76 -12.77 12.65
C LYS A 227 -5.04 -11.63 13.37
N LEU A 228 -4.32 -10.79 12.64
CA LEU A 228 -3.71 -9.57 13.19
C LEU A 228 -4.78 -8.56 13.64
N GLY A 229 -5.83 -8.36 12.84
CA GLY A 229 -6.97 -7.52 13.21
C GLY A 229 -7.67 -7.97 14.50
N LEU A 230 -7.77 -9.29 14.74
CA LEU A 230 -8.29 -9.88 15.99
C LEU A 230 -7.35 -9.69 17.20
N GLN A 231 -6.09 -9.32 16.97
CA GLN A 231 -5.09 -9.02 17.98
C GLN A 231 -4.91 -7.51 18.22
N ASP A 232 -5.89 -6.71 17.81
CA ASP A 232 -5.87 -5.25 17.88
C ASP A 232 -4.71 -4.61 17.09
N VAL A 233 -4.27 -5.25 15.99
CA VAL A 233 -3.30 -4.66 15.05
C VAL A 233 -4.02 -3.98 13.89
N SER A 234 -3.64 -2.74 13.59
CA SER A 234 -4.11 -2.02 12.39
C SER A 234 -3.15 -2.23 11.23
N VAL A 235 -3.67 -2.60 10.05
CA VAL A 235 -2.84 -2.90 8.87
C VAL A 235 -3.24 -1.98 7.72
N PHE A 236 -2.28 -1.22 7.19
CA PHE A 236 -2.47 -0.25 6.12
C PHE A 236 -1.65 -0.61 4.89
N HIS A 237 -2.29 -0.59 3.71
CA HIS A 237 -1.66 -0.81 2.41
C HIS A 237 -1.91 0.39 1.49
N ALA A 238 -0.88 0.82 0.77
CA ALA A 238 -1.03 1.83 -0.27
C ALA A 238 -1.91 1.30 -1.42
N ALA A 239 -2.85 2.11 -1.91
CA ALA A 239 -3.78 1.76 -2.98
C ALA A 239 -3.16 1.78 -4.40
N GLY A 240 -1.89 2.15 -4.51
CA GLY A 240 -1.11 2.18 -5.76
C GLY A 240 -1.09 3.55 -6.44
N ASP A 241 -0.19 3.69 -7.43
CA ASP A 241 0.13 4.97 -8.10
C ASP A 241 -0.30 5.01 -9.58
N THR A 242 -1.01 3.97 -10.03
CA THR A 242 -1.36 3.73 -11.43
C THR A 242 -2.85 3.82 -11.72
N GLY A 243 -3.62 4.47 -10.84
CA GLY A 243 -5.08 4.62 -11.00
C GLY A 243 -5.78 3.28 -11.01
N VAL A 244 -6.53 3.02 -12.09
CA VAL A 244 -7.25 1.75 -12.31
C VAL A 244 -6.38 0.64 -12.91
N ALA A 245 -5.12 0.93 -13.26
CA ALA A 245 -4.22 -0.05 -13.83
C ALA A 245 -3.31 -0.66 -12.75
N SER A 246 -2.79 -1.86 -13.00
CA SER A 246 -1.97 -2.59 -12.03
C SER A 246 -0.45 -2.34 -12.19
N PRO A 247 0.33 -2.36 -11.10
CA PRO A 247 1.79 -2.25 -11.12
C PRO A 247 2.45 -3.51 -11.70
N PRO A 248 3.75 -3.48 -12.04
CA PRO A 248 4.67 -2.33 -11.94
C PRO A 248 4.65 -1.41 -13.17
N PHE A 249 3.92 -1.79 -14.22
CA PHE A 249 3.94 -1.09 -15.51
C PHE A 249 2.69 -0.26 -15.79
N GLY A 250 1.72 -0.25 -14.87
CA GLY A 250 0.41 0.36 -15.05
C GLY A 250 -0.33 -0.29 -16.21
N ILE A 251 -0.44 -1.62 -16.14
CA ILE A 251 -1.05 -2.44 -17.18
C ILE A 251 -2.47 -2.81 -16.76
N CYS A 252 -3.40 -2.66 -17.70
CA CYS A 252 -4.78 -3.10 -17.56
C CYS A 252 -4.92 -4.56 -17.99
N GLU A 253 -6.01 -5.20 -17.64
CA GLU A 253 -6.29 -6.57 -17.99
C GLU A 253 -7.13 -6.69 -19.27
N GLY A 254 -7.49 -7.92 -19.63
CA GLY A 254 -8.27 -8.22 -20.82
C GLY A 254 -7.48 -8.11 -22.13
N LYS A 255 -8.18 -7.88 -23.23
CA LYS A 255 -7.57 -7.89 -24.56
C LYS A 255 -6.50 -6.81 -24.70
N ASP A 256 -5.36 -7.20 -25.27
CA ASP A 256 -4.19 -6.34 -25.47
C ASP A 256 -3.69 -5.63 -24.19
N ASN A 257 -4.09 -6.12 -23.02
CA ASN A 257 -3.81 -5.56 -21.70
C ASN A 257 -4.27 -4.10 -21.53
N LYS A 258 -5.48 -3.77 -22.00
CA LYS A 258 -6.00 -2.39 -22.07
C LYS A 258 -7.45 -2.21 -21.65
N GLU A 259 -8.20 -3.28 -21.46
CA GLU A 259 -9.67 -3.20 -21.38
C GLU A 259 -10.17 -3.17 -19.94
N ILE A 260 -9.70 -4.08 -19.11
CA ILE A 260 -10.27 -4.33 -17.78
C ILE A 260 -9.38 -3.65 -16.73
N PHE A 261 -9.98 -3.05 -15.72
CA PHE A 261 -9.24 -2.44 -14.61
C PHE A 261 -8.49 -3.53 -13.87
N GLY A 262 -7.25 -3.24 -13.47
CA GLY A 262 -6.37 -4.20 -12.81
C GLY A 262 -6.29 -3.91 -11.32
N PRO A 263 -7.13 -4.53 -10.48
CA PRO A 263 -6.97 -4.42 -9.04
C PRO A 263 -5.60 -4.94 -8.59
N ILE A 264 -5.16 -4.50 -7.41
CA ILE A 264 -3.85 -4.85 -6.86
C ILE A 264 -4.00 -5.71 -5.60
N SER A 265 -2.99 -6.52 -5.32
CA SER A 265 -2.99 -7.43 -4.19
C SER A 265 -3.08 -6.71 -2.85
N LEU A 266 -3.62 -7.39 -1.85
CA LEU A 266 -3.84 -6.97 -0.45
C LEU A 266 -4.75 -5.77 -0.19
N VAL A 267 -4.89 -4.81 -1.10
CA VAL A 267 -5.93 -3.78 -0.98
C VAL A 267 -7.30 -4.34 -1.33
N GLY A 268 -7.36 -5.47 -2.05
CA GLY A 268 -8.58 -6.27 -2.21
C GLY A 268 -9.01 -6.99 -0.92
N CYS A 269 -8.06 -7.34 -0.03
CA CYS A 269 -8.37 -8.01 1.22
C CYS A 269 -9.26 -7.11 2.11
N PRO A 270 -10.40 -7.60 2.64
CA PRO A 270 -11.29 -6.78 3.44
C PRO A 270 -10.79 -6.51 4.87
N TYR A 271 -9.72 -7.20 5.31
CA TYR A 271 -9.17 -7.06 6.66
C TYR A 271 -7.99 -6.09 6.76
N THR A 272 -7.64 -5.43 5.66
CA THR A 272 -6.65 -4.36 5.58
C THR A 272 -7.33 -3.03 5.29
N THR A 273 -6.69 -1.92 5.65
CA THR A 273 -7.13 -0.57 5.28
C THR A 273 -6.35 -0.11 4.05
N ALA A 274 -7.06 0.08 2.94
CA ALA A 274 -6.47 0.60 1.70
C ALA A 274 -6.40 2.13 1.76
N VAL A 275 -5.21 2.69 1.56
CA VAL A 275 -4.95 4.13 1.64
C VAL A 275 -4.69 4.69 0.24
N GLY A 276 -5.62 5.49 -0.24
CA GLY A 276 -5.52 6.24 -1.49
C GLY A 276 -4.73 7.54 -1.33
N ALA A 277 -4.67 8.30 -2.42
CA ALA A 277 -3.90 9.53 -2.48
C ALA A 277 -4.77 10.72 -2.85
N THR A 278 -4.44 11.86 -2.27
CA THR A 278 -4.95 13.19 -2.63
C THR A 278 -3.77 14.10 -2.88
N GLU A 279 -4.04 15.26 -3.43
CA GLU A 279 -3.07 16.33 -3.54
C GLU A 279 -3.77 17.67 -3.36
N LEU A 280 -3.00 18.70 -3.03
CA LEU A 280 -3.51 20.06 -3.07
C LEU A 280 -3.29 20.67 -4.45
N PRO A 281 -4.34 21.28 -5.04
CA PRO A 281 -4.19 21.96 -6.32
C PRO A 281 -3.10 23.04 -6.26
N THR A 282 -2.38 23.26 -7.36
CA THR A 282 -1.31 24.26 -7.44
C THR A 282 -1.78 25.64 -6.95
N GLY A 283 -1.03 26.22 -6.01
CA GLY A 283 -1.32 27.51 -5.41
C GLY A 283 -2.33 27.49 -4.24
N LYS A 284 -2.78 26.31 -3.80
CA LYS A 284 -3.60 26.14 -2.58
C LYS A 284 -2.75 25.95 -1.34
N THR A 285 -3.33 26.23 -0.17
CA THR A 285 -2.74 26.17 1.18
C THR A 285 -3.41 25.14 2.09
N ALA A 286 -2.74 24.74 3.17
CA ALA A 286 -3.32 23.81 4.14
C ALA A 286 -4.67 24.34 4.66
N GLY A 287 -5.71 23.50 4.60
CA GLY A 287 -7.09 23.86 4.92
C GLY A 287 -7.95 24.25 3.72
N ASP A 288 -7.36 24.44 2.53
CA ASP A 288 -8.11 24.48 1.28
C ASP A 288 -8.58 23.08 0.85
N GLU A 289 -9.53 23.03 -0.08
CA GLU A 289 -10.02 21.76 -0.66
C GLU A 289 -8.90 21.03 -1.42
N GLU A 290 -8.72 19.75 -1.08
CA GLU A 290 -7.87 18.81 -1.80
C GLU A 290 -8.58 18.28 -3.06
N GLN A 291 -7.81 17.70 -3.97
CA GLN A 291 -8.30 17.01 -5.16
C GLN A 291 -7.72 15.58 -5.25
N ALA A 292 -8.28 14.78 -6.15
CA ALA A 292 -7.69 13.50 -6.52
C ALA A 292 -6.23 13.68 -6.99
N ALA A 293 -5.33 12.81 -6.55
CA ALA A 293 -3.91 12.87 -6.94
C ALA A 293 -3.73 12.58 -8.43
N ILE A 294 -3.35 13.60 -9.23
CA ILE A 294 -3.20 13.52 -10.68
C ILE A 294 -1.98 14.26 -11.26
N ILE A 295 -1.30 15.12 -10.49
CA ILE A 295 -0.19 15.93 -11.00
C ILE A 295 1.01 15.04 -11.36
N HIS A 296 1.44 14.20 -10.42
CA HIS A 296 2.65 13.37 -10.59
C HIS A 296 2.32 11.93 -10.98
N TYR A 297 1.34 11.34 -10.34
CA TYR A 297 0.86 9.97 -10.51
C TYR A 297 -0.68 9.97 -10.47
N SER A 298 -1.31 8.80 -10.58
CA SER A 298 -2.76 8.67 -10.36
C SER A 298 -3.00 7.82 -9.13
N GLY A 299 -3.62 8.39 -8.09
CA GLY A 299 -4.01 7.60 -6.92
C GLY A 299 -4.82 6.37 -7.32
N GLY A 300 -4.45 5.21 -6.79
CA GLY A 300 -5.04 3.93 -7.14
C GLY A 300 -6.37 3.67 -6.43
N GLY A 301 -7.22 2.91 -7.08
CA GLY A 301 -8.57 2.63 -6.59
C GLY A 301 -9.38 1.79 -7.57
N GLY A 302 -10.45 1.18 -7.08
CA GLY A 302 -11.27 0.27 -7.86
C GLY A 302 -11.98 -0.77 -7.01
N PHE A 303 -12.13 -1.97 -7.56
CA PHE A 303 -12.86 -3.07 -6.95
C PHE A 303 -12.09 -4.37 -7.19
N SER A 304 -11.95 -5.18 -6.15
CA SER A 304 -11.29 -6.48 -6.20
C SER A 304 -12.06 -7.49 -7.07
N ASP A 305 -11.31 -8.31 -7.79
CA ASP A 305 -11.80 -9.42 -8.60
C ASP A 305 -11.83 -10.74 -7.81
N ILE A 306 -11.19 -10.77 -6.64
CA ILE A 306 -11.08 -11.95 -5.76
C ILE A 306 -11.99 -11.85 -4.55
N PHE A 307 -11.95 -10.71 -3.87
CA PHE A 307 -12.55 -10.55 -2.55
C PHE A 307 -13.92 -9.88 -2.64
N PRO A 308 -14.96 -10.48 -2.05
CA PRO A 308 -16.28 -9.88 -2.03
C PRO A 308 -16.32 -8.68 -1.07
N ARG A 309 -17.22 -7.73 -1.34
CA ARG A 309 -17.49 -6.63 -0.43
C ARG A 309 -18.13 -7.13 0.87
N LEU A 310 -17.58 -6.70 2.01
CA LEU A 310 -18.14 -6.99 3.34
C LEU A 310 -19.15 -5.92 3.80
N ASP A 311 -19.94 -6.27 4.82
CA ASP A 311 -21.07 -5.47 5.32
C ASP A 311 -20.71 -4.06 5.76
N TYR A 312 -19.52 -3.85 6.34
CA TYR A 312 -19.09 -2.52 6.77
C TYR A 312 -19.04 -1.51 5.61
N GLN A 313 -18.83 -2.00 4.38
CA GLN A 313 -18.66 -1.16 3.19
C GLN A 313 -19.95 -1.04 2.35
N ASN A 314 -20.94 -1.92 2.59
CA ASN A 314 -22.11 -2.06 1.72
C ASN A 314 -22.89 -0.75 1.57
N ALA A 315 -23.19 -0.05 2.66
CA ALA A 315 -23.96 1.19 2.61
C ALA A 315 -23.27 2.29 1.78
N ALA A 316 -21.95 2.45 1.96
CA ALA A 316 -21.15 3.46 1.27
C ALA A 316 -21.09 3.18 -0.25
N VAL A 317 -20.73 1.96 -0.63
CA VAL A 317 -20.61 1.56 -2.04
C VAL A 317 -21.97 1.51 -2.75
N SER A 318 -23.02 1.05 -2.08
CA SER A 318 -24.38 1.11 -2.63
C SER A 318 -24.85 2.55 -2.85
N SER A 319 -24.53 3.47 -1.93
CA SER A 319 -24.81 4.90 -2.09
C SER A 319 -24.06 5.48 -3.30
N PHE A 320 -22.77 5.18 -3.44
CA PHE A 320 -21.97 5.59 -4.60
C PHE A 320 -22.64 5.17 -5.90
N PHE A 321 -22.95 3.89 -6.09
CA PHE A 321 -23.55 3.43 -7.34
C PHE A 321 -24.98 3.94 -7.58
N THR A 322 -25.73 4.25 -6.53
CA THR A 322 -27.08 4.82 -6.65
C THR A 322 -27.03 6.27 -7.12
N ASN A 323 -26.06 7.04 -6.64
CA ASN A 323 -25.97 8.48 -6.88
C ASN A 323 -25.01 8.84 -8.03
N HIS A 324 -24.03 7.99 -8.30
CA HIS A 324 -22.94 8.19 -9.26
C HIS A 324 -22.68 6.89 -10.03
N THR A 325 -23.43 6.70 -11.12
CA THR A 325 -23.22 5.55 -12.01
C THR A 325 -22.03 5.81 -12.93
N PRO A 326 -20.95 4.99 -12.89
CA PRO A 326 -19.84 5.15 -13.82
C PRO A 326 -20.31 5.01 -15.28
N PRO A 327 -19.74 5.78 -16.23
CA PRO A 327 -20.19 5.80 -17.63
C PRO A 327 -19.73 4.58 -18.46
N PHE A 328 -19.33 3.50 -17.79
CA PHE A 328 -18.80 2.28 -18.40
C PHE A 328 -19.38 1.02 -17.73
N PRO A 329 -19.48 -0.09 -18.47
CA PRO A 329 -20.09 -1.32 -17.96
C PRO A 329 -19.27 -1.94 -16.82
N SER A 330 -19.96 -2.66 -15.94
CA SER A 330 -19.41 -3.42 -14.82
C SER A 330 -19.92 -4.85 -14.87
N TYR A 331 -19.16 -5.80 -14.36
CA TYR A 331 -19.64 -7.16 -14.13
C TYR A 331 -19.79 -7.43 -12.63
N ASN A 332 -20.36 -8.59 -12.27
CA ASN A 332 -20.40 -9.08 -10.89
C ASN A 332 -19.81 -10.50 -10.88
N ALA A 333 -18.63 -10.65 -10.27
CA ALA A 333 -18.02 -11.94 -10.00
C ALA A 333 -18.07 -12.22 -8.50
N THR A 334 -18.58 -13.39 -8.12
CA THR A 334 -18.73 -13.83 -6.72
C THR A 334 -17.95 -15.10 -6.41
N GLU A 335 -17.23 -15.66 -7.39
CA GLU A 335 -16.38 -16.84 -7.20
C GLU A 335 -14.91 -16.42 -7.16
N THR A 336 -14.12 -17.10 -6.32
CA THR A 336 -12.69 -16.89 -6.07
C THR A 336 -11.83 -17.24 -7.28
N GLY A 337 -12.02 -16.52 -8.38
CA GLY A 337 -11.27 -16.68 -9.61
C GLY A 337 -11.52 -15.48 -10.50
N ILE A 338 -10.44 -14.82 -10.93
CA ILE A 338 -10.47 -13.74 -11.91
C ILE A 338 -11.03 -14.36 -13.19
N PRO A 339 -12.28 -14.05 -13.59
CA PRO A 339 -12.83 -14.69 -14.76
C PRO A 339 -11.96 -14.32 -15.98
N ASP A 340 -11.96 -15.15 -17.02
CA ASP A 340 -11.45 -14.72 -18.33
C ASP A 340 -12.48 -13.71 -18.89
N LEU A 341 -12.43 -12.50 -18.34
CA LEU A 341 -13.48 -11.48 -18.26
C LEU A 341 -13.72 -10.71 -19.56
N GLY A 342 -13.27 -11.25 -20.70
CA GLY A 342 -13.47 -10.64 -22.01
C GLY A 342 -14.91 -10.17 -22.21
N SER A 343 -15.08 -8.87 -22.44
CA SER A 343 -16.32 -8.17 -22.87
C SER A 343 -17.48 -7.94 -21.87
N GLN A 344 -17.40 -8.32 -20.58
CA GLN A 344 -18.55 -8.20 -19.67
C GLN A 344 -18.62 -6.89 -18.85
N GLY A 345 -17.52 -6.14 -18.78
CA GLY A 345 -17.43 -4.90 -18.02
C GLY A 345 -15.97 -4.56 -17.69
N LEU A 346 -15.70 -3.37 -17.18
CA LEU A 346 -14.34 -2.92 -16.88
C LEU A 346 -13.91 -3.23 -15.44
N PHE A 347 -14.85 -3.50 -14.52
CA PHE A 347 -14.56 -3.76 -13.11
C PHE A 347 -15.62 -4.64 -12.43
N ASN A 348 -15.24 -5.32 -11.35
CA ASN A 348 -16.13 -6.14 -10.53
C ASN A 348 -16.96 -5.30 -9.53
N ARG A 349 -18.21 -4.99 -9.86
CA ARG A 349 -19.11 -4.22 -8.98
C ARG A 349 -19.47 -4.93 -7.66
N ALA A 350 -19.32 -6.26 -7.59
CA ALA A 350 -19.54 -7.05 -6.38
C ALA A 350 -18.29 -7.10 -5.47
N GLY A 351 -17.13 -6.71 -5.99
CA GLY A 351 -15.86 -6.76 -5.30
C GLY A 351 -15.75 -5.80 -4.12
N ARG A 352 -14.82 -6.11 -3.21
CA ARG A 352 -14.32 -5.21 -2.18
C ARG A 352 -13.78 -3.95 -2.86
N ALA A 353 -14.37 -2.81 -2.54
CA ALA A 353 -14.04 -1.55 -3.18
C ALA A 353 -12.86 -0.89 -2.45
N TYR A 354 -11.99 -0.15 -3.11
CA TYR A 354 -10.87 0.57 -2.48
C TYR A 354 -10.59 1.88 -3.23
N PRO A 355 -9.92 2.88 -2.60
CA PRO A 355 -9.41 2.89 -1.24
C PRO A 355 -10.50 3.00 -0.16
N ASP A 356 -10.16 2.76 1.11
CA ASP A 356 -11.05 3.00 2.25
C ASP A 356 -11.01 4.47 2.68
N ILE A 357 -9.80 5.03 2.72
CA ILE A 357 -9.51 6.42 3.05
C ILE A 357 -8.41 6.92 2.11
N SER A 358 -8.24 8.23 2.02
CA SER A 358 -7.03 8.82 1.46
C SER A 358 -6.26 9.55 2.54
N ALA A 359 -4.96 9.68 2.38
CA ALA A 359 -4.17 10.48 3.30
C ALA A 359 -2.91 11.01 2.62
N ASP A 360 -2.53 12.21 3.03
CA ASP A 360 -1.15 12.66 3.18
C ASP A 360 -0.68 12.25 4.63
N ARG A 361 0.59 11.88 4.87
CA ARG A 361 1.02 10.97 6.00
C ARG A 361 0.92 11.41 7.50
N LEU A 362 0.87 10.46 8.47
CA LEU A 362 0.17 10.58 9.80
C LEU A 362 0.97 10.26 11.10
N ALA A 363 0.43 10.62 12.30
CA ALA A 363 0.37 9.81 13.57
C ALA A 363 -0.17 10.51 14.85
N ALA A 364 -0.66 9.73 15.84
CA ALA A 364 -0.72 10.11 17.27
C ALA A 364 -0.80 8.93 18.26
N GLY A 365 -0.32 9.15 19.50
CA GLY A 365 -0.06 8.12 20.53
C GLY A 365 -1.25 7.68 21.40
N LYS A 366 -2.10 6.78 20.88
CA LYS A 366 -3.09 6.02 21.67
C LYS A 366 -2.82 4.51 21.62
N LYS A 367 -3.56 3.73 22.42
CA LYS A 367 -3.64 2.28 22.18
C LYS A 367 -4.18 2.04 20.76
N PRO A 368 -3.76 0.95 20.11
CA PRO A 368 -4.15 0.70 18.73
C PRO A 368 -5.59 0.24 18.71
N VAL A 369 -6.24 0.46 17.58
CA VAL A 369 -7.69 0.30 17.40
C VAL A 369 -8.02 -0.98 16.61
N GLY A 370 -7.01 -1.79 16.30
CA GLY A 370 -7.17 -3.04 15.57
C GLY A 370 -7.65 -2.86 14.14
N PHE A 371 -8.53 -3.76 13.72
CA PHE A 371 -9.18 -3.66 12.41
C PHE A 371 -10.12 -2.45 12.35
N VAL A 372 -9.68 -1.37 11.70
CA VAL A 372 -10.34 -0.07 11.77
C VAL A 372 -11.51 0.13 10.81
N ASN A 373 -11.56 -0.60 9.67
CA ASN A 373 -12.53 -0.32 8.61
C ASN A 373 -13.98 -0.19 9.14
N PRO A 374 -14.52 -1.10 9.96
CA PRO A 374 -15.89 -0.94 10.47
C PRO A 374 -16.12 0.36 11.24
N ALA A 375 -15.12 0.82 12.01
CA ALA A 375 -15.19 2.08 12.72
C ALA A 375 -15.15 3.29 11.76
N LEU A 376 -14.33 3.22 10.71
CA LEU A 376 -14.21 4.28 9.69
C LEU A 376 -15.53 4.50 8.95
N TYR A 377 -16.11 3.43 8.40
CA TYR A 377 -17.36 3.49 7.64
C TYR A 377 -18.58 3.83 8.50
N LYS A 378 -18.53 3.58 9.81
CA LYS A 378 -19.59 3.96 10.75
C LYS A 378 -19.60 5.46 11.07
N ASN A 379 -18.47 6.15 10.89
CA ASN A 379 -18.36 7.58 11.16
C ASN A 379 -17.61 8.34 10.04
N PRO A 380 -18.17 8.42 8.82
CA PRO A 380 -17.52 9.12 7.70
C PRO A 380 -17.38 10.64 7.96
N ALA A 381 -18.14 11.18 8.91
CA ALA A 381 -18.08 12.60 9.29
C ALA A 381 -16.76 13.00 9.98
N MET A 382 -15.76 12.12 10.10
CA MET A 382 -14.40 12.48 10.53
C MET A 382 -13.42 12.68 9.37
N PHE A 383 -13.90 12.66 8.12
CA PHE A 383 -13.09 12.86 6.92
C PHE A 383 -13.50 14.12 6.16
N ASN A 384 -12.53 14.75 5.50
CA ASN A 384 -12.78 15.71 4.44
C ASN A 384 -13.11 14.92 3.17
N ASP A 385 -14.34 15.08 2.70
CA ASP A 385 -14.84 14.45 1.48
C ASP A 385 -14.20 15.12 0.26
N ILE A 386 -13.57 14.34 -0.62
CA ILE A 386 -12.87 14.85 -1.80
C ILE A 386 -13.75 14.67 -3.01
N THR A 387 -14.18 15.79 -3.58
CA THR A 387 -15.14 15.81 -4.71
C THR A 387 -14.59 16.53 -5.94
N LEU A 388 -13.31 16.90 -5.90
CA LEU A 388 -12.62 17.57 -6.99
C LEU A 388 -11.71 16.60 -7.75
N GLY A 389 -11.96 16.46 -9.05
CA GLY A 389 -11.13 15.70 -9.97
C GLY A 389 -11.54 14.22 -10.09
N GLY A 390 -10.58 13.41 -10.51
CA GLY A 390 -10.77 11.99 -10.80
C GLY A 390 -9.44 11.38 -11.19
N MET A 391 -9.37 10.06 -11.29
CA MET A 391 -8.16 9.37 -11.75
C MET A 391 -7.79 9.79 -13.17
N LEU A 392 -6.50 9.73 -13.50
CA LEU A 392 -6.02 10.09 -14.84
C LEU A 392 -6.70 9.26 -15.94
N LYS A 393 -7.07 9.93 -17.05
CA LYS A 393 -7.67 9.34 -18.26
C LYS A 393 -6.76 9.41 -19.50
N THR A 394 -5.56 9.97 -19.36
CA THR A 394 -4.70 10.36 -20.52
C THR A 394 -3.23 9.96 -20.37
N ARG A 395 -2.93 8.78 -19.83
CA ARG A 395 -1.56 8.25 -19.69
C ARG A 395 -1.51 6.77 -20.13
N PRO A 396 -0.32 6.16 -20.32
CA PRO A 396 -0.22 4.73 -20.61
C PRO A 396 -0.91 3.83 -19.55
N TYR A 397 -1.20 4.37 -18.36
CA TYR A 397 -1.83 3.71 -17.21
C TYR A 397 -3.36 3.76 -17.21
N THR A 398 -3.98 3.95 -18.38
CA THR A 398 -5.44 4.15 -18.47
C THR A 398 -6.07 3.08 -19.32
N CYS A 399 -7.09 2.41 -18.79
CA CYS A 399 -7.73 1.29 -19.45
C CYS A 399 -8.70 1.83 -20.49
N ASN A 400 -8.22 2.00 -21.72
CA ASN A 400 -8.93 2.66 -22.82
C ASN A 400 -9.46 4.07 -22.48
N ASN A 401 -8.64 4.86 -21.77
CA ASN A 401 -9.00 6.19 -21.27
C ASN A 401 -10.23 6.21 -20.34
N GLN A 402 -10.58 5.07 -19.73
CA GLN A 402 -11.63 4.95 -18.71
C GLN A 402 -10.98 4.88 -17.33
N SER A 403 -11.58 5.60 -16.38
CA SER A 403 -11.20 5.62 -14.97
C SER A 403 -12.35 6.22 -14.15
N PHE A 404 -12.25 6.17 -12.82
CA PHE A 404 -13.25 6.75 -11.93
C PHE A 404 -13.03 8.25 -11.69
N ASP A 405 -14.12 8.97 -11.44
CA ASP A 405 -14.12 10.35 -10.95
C ASP A 405 -14.52 10.38 -9.47
N THR A 406 -14.11 11.43 -8.76
CA THR A 406 -14.52 11.64 -7.37
C THR A 406 -16.01 11.93 -7.27
N ALA A 407 -16.60 11.64 -6.11
CA ALA A 407 -18.04 11.82 -5.87
C ALA A 407 -18.33 12.05 -4.39
N PRO A 408 -19.38 12.84 -4.04
CA PRO A 408 -19.79 13.01 -2.65
C PRO A 408 -19.99 11.70 -1.88
N GLY A 409 -19.37 11.61 -0.71
CA GLY A 409 -19.37 10.43 0.15
C GLY A 409 -18.16 9.54 -0.11
N TRP A 410 -18.38 8.22 -0.12
CA TRP A 410 -17.32 7.30 -0.52
C TRP A 410 -17.26 7.22 -2.04
N ASP A 411 -16.05 7.25 -2.61
CA ASP A 411 -15.81 6.98 -4.02
C ASP A 411 -14.57 6.07 -4.24
N PRO A 412 -14.44 5.38 -5.39
CA PRO A 412 -13.31 4.50 -5.68
C PRO A 412 -12.03 5.25 -6.05
N VAL A 413 -11.94 6.57 -5.83
CA VAL A 413 -10.74 7.39 -6.07
C VAL A 413 -10.07 7.79 -4.76
N THR A 414 -10.85 8.25 -3.78
CA THR A 414 -10.36 8.80 -2.52
C THR A 414 -11.00 8.17 -1.27
N GLY A 415 -11.86 7.17 -1.47
CA GLY A 415 -12.49 6.46 -0.37
C GLY A 415 -13.41 7.38 0.42
N LEU A 416 -13.34 7.32 1.74
CA LEU A 416 -14.05 8.26 2.63
C LEU A 416 -13.44 9.67 2.63
N GLY A 417 -12.32 9.88 1.93
CA GLY A 417 -11.57 11.13 1.91
C GLY A 417 -10.45 11.17 2.96
N THR A 418 -10.01 12.38 3.31
CA THR A 418 -8.81 12.59 4.14
C THR A 418 -9.12 12.81 5.61
N PRO A 419 -8.31 12.26 6.54
CA PRO A 419 -8.67 12.27 7.95
C PRO A 419 -8.60 13.67 8.55
N ARG A 420 -9.64 14.05 9.31
CA ARG A 420 -9.55 15.16 10.26
C ARG A 420 -9.12 14.61 11.61
N TYR A 421 -7.84 14.75 11.94
CA TYR A 421 -7.28 14.18 13.17
C TYR A 421 -8.10 14.53 14.44
N PRO A 422 -8.55 15.79 14.66
CA PRO A 422 -9.33 16.11 15.85
C PRO A 422 -10.63 15.31 15.98
N ASP A 423 -11.37 15.15 14.88
CA ASP A 423 -12.64 14.41 14.85
C ASP A 423 -12.41 12.91 14.99
N MET A 424 -11.41 12.39 14.28
CA MET A 424 -11.01 10.99 14.35
C MET A 424 -10.53 10.63 15.76
N SER A 425 -9.67 11.46 16.34
CA SER A 425 -9.16 11.31 17.70
C SER A 425 -10.29 11.29 18.73
N LYS A 426 -11.27 12.19 18.59
CA LYS A 426 -12.46 12.25 19.45
C LYS A 426 -13.31 10.99 19.32
N TYR A 427 -13.56 10.52 18.10
CA TYR A 427 -14.36 9.33 17.84
C TYR A 427 -13.69 8.06 18.40
N PHE A 428 -12.41 7.81 18.08
CA PHE A 428 -11.71 6.62 18.56
C PHE A 428 -11.49 6.61 20.08
N LEU A 429 -11.50 7.76 20.76
CA LEU A 429 -11.50 7.80 22.24
C LEU A 429 -12.85 7.48 22.86
N SER A 430 -13.92 7.50 22.06
CA SER A 430 -15.28 7.23 22.53
C SER A 430 -15.73 5.79 22.34
N LEU A 431 -14.97 5.00 21.57
CA LEU A 431 -15.10 3.56 21.46
C LEU A 431 -14.53 2.89 22.71
#